data_AF-A0A962ZC21-F1
#
_entry.id   AF-A0A962ZC21-F1
#
_cell.length_a   1.000
_cell.length_b   1.000
_cell.length_c   1.000
_cell.angle_alpha   90.00
_cell.angle_beta   90.00
_cell.angle_gamma   90.00
#
_symmetry.space_group_name_H-M   'P 1'
#
loop_
_entity.id
_entity.type
_entity.pdbx_description
1 polymer ?
#
loop_
_entity_poly.entity_id
_entity_poly.type
_entity_poly.pdbx_seq_one_letter_code
_entity_poly.pdbx_strand_id
1 'polypeptide(L)'
;MTMIDDIETPCAVIDLDRVERNLDRWQGYLDQHGIANRPHIKTHKLVRFTRMQLEKGASGIACQKLGEAEAMVEGLADLGPL
;
A
#
# COMPACT_ATOMS: atom_id res chain seq x y z
N MET A 1 2.11 -10.97 -22.03
CA MET A 1 2.19 -11.30 -20.59
C MET A 1 3.61 -11.78 -20.35
N THR A 2 4.37 -11.10 -19.49
CA THR A 2 5.77 -11.47 -19.19
C THR A 2 5.77 -12.63 -18.20
N MET A 3 6.46 -13.73 -18.49
CA MET A 3 6.60 -14.82 -17.53
C MET A 3 7.70 -14.49 -16.52
N ILE A 4 7.64 -15.10 -15.33
CA ILE A 4 8.64 -14.82 -14.28
C ILE A 4 10.07 -15.14 -14.73
N ASP A 5 10.22 -16.19 -15.53
CA ASP A 5 11.50 -16.66 -16.07
C ASP A 5 12.07 -15.73 -17.15
N ASP A 6 11.25 -14.82 -17.71
CA ASP A 6 11.67 -13.84 -18.72
C ASP A 6 12.21 -12.53 -18.09
N ILE A 7 12.15 -12.39 -16.76
CA ILE A 7 12.53 -11.15 -16.08
C ILE A 7 14.04 -11.14 -15.84
N GLU A 8 14.73 -10.12 -16.34
CA GLU A 8 16.16 -9.91 -16.07
C GLU A 8 16.42 -9.78 -14.56
N THR A 9 17.50 -10.42 -14.10
CA THR A 9 17.88 -10.44 -12.68
C THR A 9 19.12 -9.56 -12.43
N PRO A 10 19.19 -8.88 -11.26
CA PRO A 10 18.26 -8.94 -10.13
C PRO A 10 17.03 -8.04 -10.31
N CYS A 11 15.87 -8.54 -9.89
CA CYS A 11 14.63 -7.78 -9.85
C CYS A 11 13.85 -8.08 -8.56
N ALA A 12 13.07 -7.09 -8.09
CA ALA A 12 12.14 -7.28 -7.00
C ALA A 12 10.77 -7.66 -7.56
N VAL A 13 10.31 -8.88 -7.26
CA VAL A 13 9.00 -9.40 -7.67
C VAL A 13 8.06 -9.43 -6.47
N ILE A 14 6.83 -8.94 -6.67
CA ILE A 14 5.79 -8.90 -5.64
C ILE A 14 4.58 -9.69 -6.11
N ASP A 15 4.20 -10.72 -5.35
CA ASP A 15 2.98 -11.50 -5.55
C ASP A 15 1.76 -10.68 -5.12
N LEU A 16 0.97 -10.26 -6.10
CA LEU A 16 -0.17 -9.37 -5.88
C LEU A 16 -1.34 -10.05 -5.16
N ASP A 17 -1.55 -11.34 -5.37
CA ASP A 17 -2.60 -12.09 -4.68
C ASP A 17 -2.27 -12.20 -3.19
N ARG A 18 -0.99 -12.34 -2.84
CA ARG A 18 -0.54 -12.25 -1.44
C ARG A 18 -0.72 -10.86 -0.87
N VAL A 19 -0.43 -9.81 -1.62
CA VAL A 19 -0.65 -8.43 -1.17
C VAL A 19 -2.12 -8.24 -0.82
N GLU A 20 -3.03 -8.57 -1.73
CA GLU A 20 -4.46 -8.40 -1.51
C GLU A 20 -4.97 -9.16 -0.28
N ARG A 21 -4.65 -10.46 -0.17
CA ARG A 21 -5.04 -11.28 1.00
C ARG A 21 -4.49 -10.71 2.31
N ASN A 22 -3.26 -10.19 2.32
CA ASN A 22 -2.66 -9.61 3.52
C ASN A 22 -3.35 -8.31 3.92
N LEU A 23 -3.71 -7.46 2.95
CA LEU A 23 -4.42 -6.22 3.21
C LEU A 23 -5.83 -6.49 3.75
N ASP A 24 -6.58 -7.41 3.13
CA ASP A 24 -7.91 -7.80 3.58
C ASP A 24 -7.91 -8.38 4.99
N ARG A 25 -6.97 -9.30 5.26
CA ARG A 25 -6.82 -9.91 6.57
C ARG A 25 -6.53 -8.86 7.64
N TRP A 26 -5.60 -7.94 7.37
CA TRP A 26 -5.18 -6.96 8.37
C TRP A 26 -6.25 -5.91 8.64
N GLN A 27 -6.83 -5.36 7.57
CA GLN A 27 -7.92 -4.39 7.71
C GLN A 27 -9.12 -5.01 8.41
N GLY A 28 -9.56 -6.21 7.99
CA GLY A 28 -10.67 -6.90 8.64
C GLY A 28 -10.41 -7.23 10.10
N TYR A 29 -9.17 -7.53 10.50
CA TYR A 29 -8.80 -7.69 11.90
C TYR A 29 -9.01 -6.38 12.68
N LEU A 30 -8.54 -5.24 12.16
CA LEU A 30 -8.67 -3.96 12.84
C LEU A 30 -10.12 -3.49 12.91
N ASP A 31 -10.91 -3.72 11.86
CA ASP A 31 -12.34 -3.41 11.82
C ASP A 31 -13.11 -4.19 12.90
N GLN A 32 -12.83 -5.49 13.04
CA GLN A 32 -13.44 -6.34 14.09
C GLN A 32 -13.16 -5.83 15.51
N HIS A 33 -12.06 -5.11 15.71
CA HIS A 33 -11.67 -4.58 17.01
C HIS A 33 -11.95 -3.07 17.16
N GLY A 34 -12.53 -2.43 16.14
CA GLY A 34 -12.79 -0.99 16.14
C GLY A 34 -11.53 -0.12 16.22
N ILE A 35 -10.41 -0.58 15.65
CA ILE A 35 -9.12 0.12 15.67
C ILE A 35 -8.88 0.77 14.30
N ALA A 36 -8.52 2.06 14.27
CA ALA A 36 -8.17 2.75 13.03
C ALA A 36 -6.83 2.23 12.47
N ASN A 37 -6.81 1.86 11.19
CA ASN A 37 -5.61 1.44 10.49
C ASN A 37 -4.88 2.64 9.89
N ARG A 38 -3.66 2.96 10.36
CA ARG A 38 -2.77 3.95 9.72
C ARG A 38 -1.48 3.25 9.28
N PRO A 39 -1.47 2.58 8.11
CA PRO A 39 -0.34 1.77 7.67
C PRO A 39 0.90 2.61 7.41
N HIS A 40 2.08 2.04 7.68
CA HIS A 40 3.34 2.72 7.47
C HIS A 40 3.93 2.39 6.09
N ILE A 41 4.02 3.40 5.23
CA ILE A 41 4.44 3.23 3.83
C ILE A 41 5.94 3.00 3.64
N LYS A 42 6.77 3.09 4.70
CA LYS A 42 8.24 2.93 4.59
C LYS A 42 8.65 1.58 3.99
N THR A 43 7.79 0.57 4.14
CA THR A 43 8.01 -0.80 3.67
C THR A 43 8.01 -0.89 2.16
N HIS A 44 7.03 -0.28 1.48
CA HIS A 44 6.86 -0.40 0.03
C HIS A 44 7.15 0.88 -0.73
N LYS A 45 6.79 2.06 -0.20
CA LYS A 45 6.91 3.36 -0.88
C LYS A 45 6.22 3.44 -2.25
N LEU A 46 5.28 2.52 -2.50
CA LEU A 46 4.50 2.44 -3.74
C LEU A 46 3.12 3.04 -3.56
N VAL A 47 2.79 4.06 -4.36
CA VAL A 47 1.47 4.70 -4.45
C VAL A 47 0.35 3.68 -4.64
N ARG A 48 0.57 2.68 -5.51
CA ARG A 48 -0.40 1.62 -5.79
C ARG A 48 -0.87 0.89 -4.52
N PHE A 49 0.05 0.49 -3.66
CA PHE A 49 -0.30 -0.26 -2.45
C PHE A 49 -0.89 0.64 -1.38
N THR A 50 -0.44 1.90 -1.32
CA THR A 50 -1.06 2.91 -0.49
C THR A 50 -2.53 3.11 -0.86
N ARG A 51 -2.85 3.24 -2.15
CA ARG A 51 -4.23 3.31 -2.65
C ARG A 51 -5.06 2.10 -2.22
N MET A 52 -4.53 0.89 -2.45
CA MET A 52 -5.24 -0.35 -2.07
C MET A 52 -5.52 -0.42 -0.56
N GLN A 53 -4.63 0.10 0.28
CA GLN A 53 -4.86 0.20 1.73
C GLN A 53 -5.99 1.17 2.06
N LEU A 54 -6.00 2.35 1.45
CA LEU A 54 -7.02 3.38 1.66
C LEU A 54 -8.40 2.90 1.19
N GLU A 55 -8.48 2.30 0.00
CA GLU A 55 -9.72 1.74 -0.56
C GLU A 55 -10.32 0.63 0.33
N LYS A 56 -9.49 -0.10 1.08
CA LYS A 56 -9.95 -1.14 2.01
C LYS A 56 -10.39 -0.57 3.36
N GLY A 57 -10.11 0.69 3.67
CA GLY A 57 -10.56 1.35 4.90
C GLY A 57 -9.45 1.90 5.80
N ALA A 58 -8.21 2.00 5.30
CA ALA A 58 -7.16 2.68 6.06
C ALA A 58 -7.50 4.17 6.27
N SER A 59 -7.24 4.66 7.49
CA SER A 59 -7.42 6.05 7.89
C SER A 59 -6.09 6.81 7.81
N GLY A 60 -5.80 7.26 6.58
CA GLY A 60 -4.53 7.91 6.24
C GLY A 60 -3.33 6.96 6.32
N ILE A 61 -2.12 7.54 6.36
CA ILE A 61 -0.87 6.77 6.30
C ILE A 61 0.20 7.33 7.25
N ALA A 62 1.21 6.52 7.55
CA ALA A 62 2.43 6.96 8.24
C ALA A 62 3.64 6.91 7.31
N CYS A 63 4.41 7.99 7.26
CA CYS A 63 5.65 8.13 6.50
C CYS A 63 6.83 8.45 7.43
N GLN A 64 8.05 8.11 7.00
CA GLN A 64 9.26 8.40 7.78
C GLN A 64 9.92 9.72 7.38
N LYS A 65 9.72 10.17 6.14
CA LYS A 65 10.32 11.39 5.58
C LYS A 65 9.29 12.23 4.82
N LEU A 66 9.47 13.55 4.78
CA LEU A 66 8.59 14.47 4.05
C LEU A 66 8.48 14.12 2.56
N GLY A 67 9.60 13.81 1.89
CA GLY A 67 9.56 13.40 0.49
C GLY A 67 8.76 12.13 0.20
N GLU A 68 8.57 11.25 1.19
CA GLU A 68 7.67 10.10 1.05
C GLU A 68 6.21 10.55 1.10
N ALA A 69 5.87 11.51 1.97
CA ALA A 69 4.53 12.08 2.04
C ALA A 69 4.17 12.86 0.78
N GLU A 70 5.09 13.70 0.30
CA GLU A 70 4.92 14.51 -0.91
C GLU A 70 4.61 13.62 -2.12
N ALA A 71 5.40 12.56 -2.32
CA ALA A 71 5.17 11.61 -3.41
C ALA A 71 3.82 10.87 -3.32
N MET A 72 3.35 10.57 -2.10
CA MET A 72 2.02 9.96 -1.91
C MET A 72 0.90 10.94 -2.21
N VAL A 73 1.01 12.20 -1.75
CA VAL A 73 0.01 13.24 -2.02
C VAL A 73 -0.10 13.48 -3.53
N GLU A 74 1.03 13.59 -4.22
CA GLU A 74 1.06 13.76 -5.69
C GLU A 74 0.43 12.55 -6.41
N GLY A 75 0.82 11.33 -6.05
CA GLY A 75 0.34 10.11 -6.70
C GLY A 75 -1.11 9.70 -6.34
N LEU A 76 -1.70 10.30 -5.31
CA LEU A 76 -3.06 10.01 -4.83
C LEU A 76 -3.98 11.23 -4.92
N ALA A 77 -3.61 12.23 -5.73
CA ALA A 77 -4.31 13.52 -5.81
C ALA A 77 -5.82 13.39 -6.17
N ASP A 78 -6.22 12.31 -6.83
CA ASP A 78 -7.61 12.01 -7.20
C ASP A 78 -8.46 11.43 -6.05
N LEU A 79 -7.85 10.94 -4.97
CA LEU A 79 -8.57 10.39 -3.81
C LEU A 79 -9.03 11.47 -2.81
N GLY A 80 -8.69 12.75 -3.06
CA GLY A 80 -8.92 13.83 -2.12
C GLY A 80 -7.87 13.87 -1.00
N PRO A 81 -8.14 14.59 0.10
CA PRO A 81 -7.19 14.70 1.20
C PRO A 81 -6.98 13.36 1.92
N LEU A 82 -5.71 13.01 2.14
CA LEU A 82 -5.23 11.85 2.92
C LEU A 82 -5.30 12.04 4.44
#